data_AF-A0A2S6SZ26-F1
#
_entry.id   AF-A0A2S6SZ26-F1
#
_cell.length_a   1.000
_cell.length_b   1.000
_cell.length_c   1.000
_cell.angle_alpha   90.00
_cell.angle_beta   90.00
_cell.angle_gamma   90.00
#
_symmetry.space_group_name_H-M   'P 1'
#
loop_
_entity.id
_entity.type
_entity.pdbx_description
1 polymer ?
#
loop_
_entity_poly.entity_id
_entity_poly.type
_entity_poly.pdbx_seq_one_letter_code
_entity_poly.pdbx_strand_id
1 'polypeptide(L)' 'INSLKISKLLKGYRGKSKADVEELAQTIMKLGTFAEKNASRLIEMDINPLIVRTKGKGVVAADALIHYLEEIK' A
#
# COMPACT_ATOMS: atom_id res chain seq x y z
N ILE A 1 5.84 -9.37 0.25
CA ILE A 1 4.42 -9.79 0.16
C ILE A 1 4.24 -11.29 0.47
N ASN A 2 4.85 -12.21 -0.30
CA ASN A 2 4.60 -13.65 -0.17
C ASN A 2 5.04 -14.31 1.16
N SER A 3 5.95 -13.70 1.90
CA SER A 3 6.40 -14.18 3.22
C SER A 3 5.37 -13.92 4.34
N LEU A 4 4.36 -13.07 4.12
CA LEU A 4 3.32 -12.79 5.12
C LEU A 4 2.42 -14.01 5.30
N LYS A 5 2.06 -14.33 6.55
CA LYS A 5 1.14 -15.44 6.89
C LYS A 5 -0.20 -15.32 6.15
N ILE A 6 -0.70 -14.10 6.01
CA ILE A 6 -1.99 -13.80 5.37
C ILE A 6 -1.95 -13.75 3.84
N SER A 7 -0.76 -13.82 3.23
CA SER A 7 -0.59 -13.71 1.76
C SER A 7 -1.40 -14.73 0.95
N LYS A 8 -1.79 -15.86 1.57
CA LYS A 8 -2.66 -16.87 0.96
C LYS A 8 -4.01 -16.30 0.52
N LEU A 9 -4.55 -15.28 1.21
CA LEU A 9 -5.81 -14.64 0.82
C LEU A 9 -5.70 -13.88 -0.51
N LEU A 10 -4.52 -13.37 -0.85
CA LEU A 10 -4.26 -12.68 -2.13
C LEU A 10 -4.29 -13.65 -3.33
N LYS A 11 -4.12 -14.96 -3.08
CA LYS A 11 -4.18 -16.02 -4.11
C LYS A 11 -5.60 -16.48 -4.44
N GLY A 12 -6.61 -15.79 -3.90
CA GLY A 12 -8.01 -16.20 -3.97
C GLY A 12 -8.41 -17.02 -2.74
N TYR A 13 -9.64 -16.83 -2.27
CA TYR A 13 -10.18 -17.51 -1.08
C TYR A 13 -11.67 -17.75 -1.27
N ARG A 14 -12.14 -18.97 -0.96
CA ARG A 14 -13.56 -19.39 -1.08
C ARG A 14 -14.19 -19.01 -2.43
N GLY A 15 -13.56 -19.42 -3.53
CA GLY A 15 -14.06 -19.18 -4.89
C GLY A 15 -13.83 -17.75 -5.42
N LYS A 16 -13.31 -16.82 -4.61
CA LYS A 16 -12.94 -15.47 -5.08
C LYS A 16 -11.70 -15.50 -5.97
N SER A 17 -11.67 -14.63 -6.99
CA SER A 17 -10.53 -14.43 -7.87
C SER A 17 -9.28 -13.95 -7.12
N LYS A 18 -8.11 -14.16 -7.74
CA LYS A 18 -6.82 -13.66 -7.24
C LYS A 18 -6.82 -12.12 -7.18
N ALA A 19 -6.19 -11.59 -6.14
CA ALA A 19 -5.94 -10.17 -6.01
C ALA A 19 -4.86 -9.71 -7.00
N ASP A 20 -4.83 -8.41 -7.29
CA ASP A 20 -3.82 -7.78 -8.14
C ASP A 20 -2.50 -7.57 -7.39
N VAL A 21 -1.76 -8.67 -7.18
CA VAL A 21 -0.51 -8.67 -6.42
C VAL A 21 0.59 -7.88 -7.12
N GLU A 22 0.57 -7.85 -8.46
CA GLU A 22 1.53 -7.09 -9.26
C GLU A 22 1.33 -5.58 -9.01
N GLU A 23 0.10 -5.07 -9.10
CA GLU A 23 -0.17 -3.65 -8.81
C GLU A 23 0.03 -3.33 -7.31
N LEU A 24 -0.25 -4.26 -6.39
CA LEU A 24 0.06 -4.06 -4.97
C LEU A 24 1.56 -3.84 -4.75
N ALA A 25 2.42 -4.65 -5.37
CA ALA A 25 3.86 -4.48 -5.27
C ALA A 25 4.30 -3.13 -5.86
N GLN A 26 3.78 -2.76 -7.04
CA GLN A 26 4.07 -1.47 -7.65
C GLN A 26 3.62 -0.29 -6.77
N THR A 27 2.45 -0.40 -6.14
CA THR A 27 1.92 0.62 -5.22
C THR A 27 2.86 0.80 -4.03
N ILE A 28 3.32 -0.29 -3.40
CA ILE A 28 4.28 -0.23 -2.28
C ILE A 28 5.59 0.43 -2.73
N MET A 29 6.10 0.12 -3.92
CA MET A 29 7.30 0.76 -4.46
C MET A 29 7.10 2.27 -4.69
N LYS A 30 5.95 2.68 -5.24
CA LYS A 30 5.60 4.10 -5.43
C LYS A 30 5.56 4.85 -4.09
N LEU A 31 5.03 4.23 -3.04
CA LEU A 31 5.04 4.79 -1.68
C LEU A 31 6.45 4.91 -1.11
N GLY A 32 7.31 3.92 -1.34
CA GLY A 32 8.72 3.99 -0.98
C GLY A 32 9.43 5.17 -1.65
N THR A 33 9.26 5.33 -2.97
CA THR A 33 9.79 6.49 -3.71
C THR A 33 9.22 7.82 -3.20
N PHE A 34 7.93 7.87 -2.83
CA PHE A 34 7.36 9.06 -2.21
C PHE A 34 8.01 9.36 -0.85
N ALA A 35 8.25 8.34 -0.02
CA ALA A 35 8.94 8.48 1.26
C ALA A 35 10.35 9.05 1.07
N GLU A 36 11.14 8.46 0.18
CA GLU A 36 12.51 8.87 -0.12
C GLU A 36 12.56 10.34 -0.58
N LYS A 37 11.65 10.75 -1.47
CA LYS A 37 11.57 12.13 -1.94
C LYS A 37 11.17 13.14 -0.86
N ASN A 38 10.54 12.70 0.22
CA ASN A 38 10.10 13.56 1.33
C ASN A 38 10.86 13.29 2.63
N ALA A 39 11.96 12.54 2.58
CA ALA A 39 12.64 12.00 3.77
C ALA A 39 13.13 13.07 4.75
N SER A 40 13.37 14.31 4.30
CA SER A 40 13.78 15.42 5.17
C SER A 40 12.70 15.90 6.15
N ARG A 41 11.42 15.64 5.85
CA ARG A 41 10.28 16.18 6.60
C ARG A 41 9.18 15.17 6.91
N LEU A 42 9.15 14.03 6.25
CA LEU A 42 8.12 13.02 6.48
C LEU A 42 8.42 12.24 7.76
N ILE A 43 7.52 12.30 8.75
CA ILE A 43 7.63 11.53 9.99
C ILE A 43 7.07 10.13 9.78
N GLU A 44 5.83 10.05 9.28
CA GLU A 44 5.15 8.79 9.05
C GLU A 44 4.07 8.93 7.96
N MET A 45 3.74 7.81 7.35
CA MET A 45 2.56 7.68 6.52
C MET A 45 1.91 6.31 6.74
N ASP A 46 0.60 6.26 6.69
CA ASP A 46 -0.16 5.01 6.72
C ASP A 46 -1.29 5.05 5.68
N ILE A 47 -1.60 3.89 5.10
CA ILE A 47 -2.75 3.71 4.22
C ILE A 47 -3.58 2.58 4.77
N ASN A 48 -4.70 2.95 5.38
CA ASN A 48 -5.64 2.00 5.93
C ASN A 48 -7.07 2.54 5.79
N PRO A 49 -7.91 1.97 4.89
CA PRO A 49 -7.68 0.74 4.15
C PRO A 49 -7.00 0.94 2.78
N LEU A 50 -6.06 0.04 2.47
CA LEU A 50 -5.57 -0.21 1.10
C LEU A 50 -6.32 -1.38 0.47
N ILE A 51 -7.22 -1.09 -0.47
CA ILE A 51 -8.08 -2.07 -1.12
C ILE A 51 -7.38 -2.64 -2.36
N VAL A 52 -7.04 -3.93 -2.31
CA VAL A 52 -6.47 -4.66 -3.45
C VAL A 52 -7.61 -5.37 -4.21
N ARG A 53 -7.85 -4.95 -5.45
CA ARG A 53 -8.94 -5.51 -6.27
C ARG A 53 -8.46 -6.77 -6.99
N THR A 54 -9.36 -7.41 -7.73
CA THR A 54 -9.04 -8.59 -8.52
C THR A 54 -7.97 -8.29 -9.59
N LYS A 55 -7.23 -9.30 -10.03
CA LYS A 55 -6.15 -9.13 -11.03
C LYS A 55 -6.61 -8.31 -12.25
N GLY A 56 -5.83 -7.30 -12.63
CA GLY A 56 -6.11 -6.37 -13.71
C GLY A 56 -7.04 -5.21 -13.33
N LYS A 57 -7.43 -5.09 -12.06
CA LYS A 57 -8.31 -4.02 -11.55
C LYS A 57 -7.62 -3.09 -10.55
N GLY A 58 -6.35 -3.35 -10.25
CA GLY A 58 -5.45 -2.47 -9.50
C GLY A 58 -5.75 -2.36 -8.01
N VAL A 59 -5.24 -1.28 -7.42
CA VAL A 59 -5.26 -1.01 -5.97
C VAL A 59 -5.81 0.38 -5.71
N VAL A 60 -6.58 0.54 -4.63
CA VAL A 60 -7.19 1.81 -4.22
C VAL A 60 -6.84 2.10 -2.77
N ALA A 61 -6.20 3.23 -2.51
CA ALA A 61 -6.13 3.81 -1.17
C ALA A 61 -7.46 4.50 -0.88
N ALA A 62 -8.25 3.95 0.03
CA ALA A 62 -9.54 4.54 0.39
C ALA A 62 -9.41 5.64 1.44
N ASP A 63 -8.37 5.56 2.26
CA ASP A 63 -8.00 6.54 3.27
C ASP A 63 -6.47 6.54 3.44
N ALA A 64 -5.90 7.66 3.90
CA ALA A 64 -4.48 7.80 4.13
C ALA A 64 -4.17 8.88 5.18
N LEU A 65 -3.18 8.61 6.02
CA LEU A 65 -2.57 9.58 6.94
C LEU A 65 -1.14 9.89 6.49
N ILE A 66 -0.79 11.17 6.49
CA ILE A 66 0.58 11.63 6.23
C ILE A 66 0.91 12.69 7.28
N HIS A 67 1.98 12.47 8.02
CA HIS A 67 2.44 13.36 9.08
C HIS A 67 3.83 13.89 8.75
N TYR A 68 3.96 15.20 8.74
CA TYR A 68 5.20 15.91 8.49
C TYR A 68 5.73 16.57 9.77
N LEU A 69 7.04 16.77 9.85
CA LEU A 69 7.64 17.68 10.81
C LEU A 69 7.04 19.07 10.63
N GLU A 70 6.48 19.62 11.69
CA GLU A 70 6.14 21.04 11.74
C GLU A 70 7.42 21.85 11.97
N GLU A 71 7.59 22.93 11.23
CA GLU A 71 8.59 23.94 11.58
C GLU A 71 8.15 24.62 12.87
N ILE A 72 9.02 24.65 13.87
CA ILE A 72 8.84 25.46 15.08
C ILE A 72 8.80 26.93 14.61
N LYS A 73 7.61 27.53 14.63
CA LYS A 73 7.43 28.98 14.37
C LYS A 73 8.10 29.83 15.44
#